data_AF-A0A644ZR31-F1
#
_entry.id   AF-A0A644ZR31-F1
#
_cell.length_a   1.000
_cell.length_b   1.000
_cell.length_c   1.000
_cell.angle_alpha   90.00
_cell.angle_beta   90.00
_cell.angle_gamma   90.00
#
_symmetry.space_group_name_H-M   'P 1'
#
loop_
_entity.id
_entity.type
_entity.pdbx_description
1 polymer ?
#
loop_
_entity_poly.entity_id
_entity_poly.type
_entity_poly.pdbx_seq_one_letter_code
_entity_poly.pdbx_strand_id
1 'polypeptide(L)'
;MTRKDRVIVYLKGEEVAGFLALVGANAPALAFENVRAERDFRNYVNRTNNCDTANIGKTVNASTLQRQAIEIIEERMGLDRLPAPLYEAATLRMNHPEATLQELAEMAEIGKSGMNHRLERLIRIAREIQHG
;
A
#
# COMPACT_ATOMS: atom_id res chain seq x y z
N MET A 1 -25.13 -2.95 -34.47
CA MET A 1 -24.34 -3.27 -35.68
C MET A 1 -25.16 -4.15 -36.60
N THR A 2 -25.09 -3.99 -37.91
CA THR A 2 -25.80 -4.86 -38.87
C THR A 2 -24.85 -5.96 -39.33
N ARG A 3 -25.23 -7.24 -39.18
CA ARG A 3 -24.45 -8.38 -39.68
C ARG A 3 -25.37 -9.28 -40.51
N LYS A 4 -25.04 -9.49 -41.80
CA LYS A 4 -25.86 -10.28 -42.75
C LYS A 4 -27.34 -9.88 -42.71
N ASP A 5 -27.62 -8.59 -42.92
CA ASP A 5 -28.97 -7.98 -42.93
C ASP A 5 -29.80 -8.12 -41.63
N ARG A 6 -29.17 -8.49 -40.51
CA ARG A 6 -29.80 -8.51 -39.19
C ARG A 6 -29.20 -7.45 -38.27
N VAL A 7 -30.07 -6.75 -37.54
CA VAL A 7 -29.67 -5.82 -36.48
C VAL A 7 -29.26 -6.63 -35.26
N ILE A 8 -28.02 -6.46 -34.80
CA ILE A 8 -27.51 -7.06 -33.57
C ILE A 8 -27.32 -5.97 -32.52
N VAL A 9 -27.94 -6.18 -31.36
CA VAL A 9 -27.80 -5.38 -30.14
C VAL A 9 -26.98 -6.18 -29.14
N TYR A 10 -26.03 -5.51 -28.48
CA TYR A 10 -25.18 -6.08 -27.44
C TYR A 10 -25.53 -5.41 -26.12
N LEU A 11 -25.77 -6.21 -25.09
CA LEU A 11 -26.05 -5.76 -23.73
C LEU A 11 -24.95 -6.29 -22.81
N LYS A 12 -24.52 -5.47 -21.84
CA LYS A 12 -23.50 -5.89 -20.87
C LYS A 12 -23.84 -5.41 -19.45
N GLY A 13 -23.54 -6.26 -18.47
CA GLY A 13 -23.65 -5.91 -17.06
C GLY A 13 -25.08 -5.56 -16.69
N GLU A 14 -25.29 -4.32 -16.23
CA GLU A 14 -26.59 -3.84 -15.73
C GLU A 14 -27.68 -3.83 -16.79
N GLU A 15 -27.31 -3.60 -18.05
CA GLU A 15 -28.25 -3.61 -19.17
C GLU A 15 -28.91 -4.98 -19.37
N VAL A 16 -28.22 -6.07 -18.99
CA VAL A 16 -28.75 -7.44 -19.08
C VAL A 16 -29.82 -7.66 -18.02
N ALA A 17 -29.58 -7.22 -16.78
CA ALA A 17 -30.56 -7.33 -15.70
C ALA A 17 -31.79 -6.46 -15.96
N GLY A 18 -31.58 -5.22 -16.43
CA GLY A 18 -32.65 -4.30 -16.81
C GLY A 18 -33.52 -4.85 -17.95
N PHE A 19 -32.91 -5.48 -18.95
CA PHE A 19 -33.65 -6.14 -20.02
C PHE A 19 -34.47 -7.33 -19.51
N LEU A 20 -33.88 -8.19 -18.66
CA LEU A 20 -34.60 -9.34 -18.09
C LEU A 20 -35.79 -8.90 -17.24
N ALA A 21 -35.64 -7.84 -16.43
CA ALA A 21 -36.75 -7.27 -15.66
C ALA A 21 -37.83 -6.68 -16.58
N LEU A 22 -37.44 -5.96 -17.63
CA LEU A 22 -38.36 -5.33 -18.58
C LEU A 22 -39.25 -6.35 -19.31
N VAL A 23 -38.71 -7.51 -19.68
CA VAL A 23 -39.47 -8.58 -20.35
C VAL A 23 -40.22 -9.50 -19.37
N GLY A 24 -40.25 -9.17 -18.08
CA GLY A 24 -40.94 -9.93 -17.04
C GLY A 24 -40.19 -11.16 -16.52
N ALA A 25 -38.92 -11.35 -16.90
CA ALA A 25 -38.04 -12.42 -16.43
C ALA A 25 -37.40 -12.07 -15.08
N ASN A 26 -38.23 -11.79 -14.07
CA ASN A 26 -37.80 -11.29 -12.76
C ASN A 26 -36.92 -12.29 -11.99
N ALA A 27 -37.23 -13.59 -12.01
CA ALA A 27 -36.42 -14.60 -11.32
C ALA A 27 -35.02 -14.74 -11.94
N PRO A 28 -34.86 -14.84 -13.28
CA PRO A 28 -33.55 -14.73 -13.93
C PRO A 28 -32.82 -13.42 -13.66
N ALA A 29 -33.51 -12.28 -13.67
CA ALA A 29 -32.90 -10.98 -13.38
C ALA A 29 -32.31 -10.93 -11.95
N LEU A 30 -33.05 -11.44 -10.97
CA LEU A 30 -32.61 -11.52 -9.58
C LEU A 30 -31.41 -12.47 -9.42
N ALA A 31 -31.45 -13.65 -10.06
CA ALA A 31 -30.34 -14.60 -10.03
C ALA A 31 -29.07 -14.00 -10.66
N PHE A 32 -29.21 -13.25 -11.75
CA PHE A 32 -28.10 -12.55 -12.39
C PHE A 32 -27.47 -11.48 -11.49
N GLU A 33 -28.29 -10.65 -10.85
CA GLU A 33 -27.82 -9.61 -9.93
C GLU A 33 -27.15 -10.21 -8.69
N ASN A 34 -27.65 -11.34 -8.16
CA ASN A 34 -27.00 -12.04 -7.04
C ASN A 34 -25.56 -12.48 -7.39
N VAL A 35 -25.36 -13.14 -8.54
CA VAL A 35 -24.03 -13.58 -8.99
C VAL A 35 -23.11 -12.38 -9.23
N ARG A 36 -23.66 -11.29 -9.76
CA ARG A 36 -22.91 -10.06 -10.00
C ARG A 36 -22.48 -9.40 -8.69
N ALA A 37 -23.39 -9.25 -7.73
CA ALA A 37 -23.11 -8.70 -6.42
C ALA A 37 -22.01 -9.48 -5.69
N GLU A 38 -22.09 -10.82 -5.70
CA GLU A 38 -21.04 -11.69 -5.12
C GLU A 38 -19.68 -11.51 -5.81
N ARG A 39 -19.66 -11.41 -7.14
CA ARG A 39 -18.43 -11.17 -7.89
C ARG A 39 -17.85 -9.80 -7.57
N ASP A 40 -18.68 -8.77 -7.53
CA ASP A 40 -18.24 -7.40 -7.30
C ASP A 40 -17.73 -7.24 -5.85
N PHE A 41 -18.36 -7.89 -4.87
CA PHE A 41 -17.86 -8.00 -3.50
C PHE A 41 -16.51 -8.73 -3.44
N ARG A 42 -16.37 -9.89 -4.08
CA ARG A 42 -15.08 -10.61 -4.14
C ARG A 42 -13.98 -9.76 -4.78
N ASN A 43 -14.29 -9.04 -5.85
CA ASN A 43 -13.35 -8.15 -6.51
C ASN A 43 -12.93 -6.98 -5.62
N TYR A 44 -13.87 -6.41 -4.87
CA TYR A 44 -13.58 -5.38 -3.88
C TYR A 44 -12.62 -5.91 -2.80
N VAL A 45 -12.95 -7.05 -2.19
CA VAL A 45 -12.10 -7.70 -1.17
C VAL A 45 -10.71 -8.00 -1.73
N ASN A 46 -10.61 -8.58 -2.92
CA ASN A 46 -9.31 -8.89 -3.54
C ASN A 46 -8.48 -7.64 -3.78
N ARG A 47 -9.09 -6.53 -4.24
CA ARG A 47 -8.38 -5.26 -4.44
C ARG A 47 -7.90 -4.68 -3.13
N THR A 48 -8.75 -4.64 -2.11
CA THR A 48 -8.39 -4.13 -0.78
C THR A 48 -7.26 -4.95 -0.17
N ASN A 49 -7.38 -6.28 -0.17
CA ASN A 49 -6.35 -7.16 0.39
C ASN A 49 -5.02 -7.05 -0.37
N ASN A 50 -5.05 -6.92 -1.70
CA ASN A 50 -3.84 -6.69 -2.50
C ASN A 50 -3.18 -5.34 -2.16
N CYS A 51 -3.97 -4.29 -1.97
CA CYS A 51 -3.45 -2.99 -1.55
C CYS A 51 -2.79 -3.08 -0.16
N ASP A 52 -3.44 -3.73 0.80
CA ASP A 52 -2.91 -3.89 2.16
C ASP A 52 -1.63 -4.73 2.15
N THR A 53 -1.64 -5.87 1.47
CA THR A 53 -0.47 -6.75 1.33
C THR A 53 0.71 -6.01 0.68
N ALA A 54 0.47 -5.25 -0.40
CA ALA A 54 1.51 -4.47 -1.07
C ALA A 54 2.08 -3.37 -0.17
N ASN A 55 1.24 -2.72 0.63
CA ASN A 55 1.66 -1.66 1.57
C ASN A 55 2.45 -2.24 2.76
N ILE A 56 2.02 -3.39 3.29
CA ILE A 56 2.74 -4.10 4.35
C ILE A 56 4.14 -4.49 3.84
N GLY A 57 4.23 -5.12 2.66
CA GLY A 57 5.52 -5.53 2.09
C GLY A 57 6.51 -4.37 1.91
N LYS A 58 6.05 -3.21 1.43
CA LYS A 58 6.87 -1.99 1.32
C LYS A 58 7.33 -1.48 2.69
N THR A 59 6.44 -1.50 3.68
CA THR A 59 6.73 -0.99 5.03
C THR A 59 7.73 -1.87 5.77
N VAL A 60 7.57 -3.20 5.72
CA VAL A 60 8.49 -4.16 6.32
C VAL A 60 9.88 -4.01 5.70
N ASN A 61 9.98 -4.04 4.38
CA ASN A 61 11.26 -3.89 3.68
C ASN A 61 11.95 -2.56 4.01
N ALA A 62 11.18 -1.46 4.08
CA ALA A 62 11.73 -0.16 4.47
C ALA A 62 12.25 -0.16 5.92
N SER A 63 11.52 -0.73 6.87
CA SER A 63 11.96 -0.83 8.27
C SER A 63 13.24 -1.65 8.39
N THR A 64 13.32 -2.80 7.71
CA THR A 64 14.54 -3.63 7.67
C THR A 64 15.73 -2.87 7.12
N LEU A 65 15.59 -2.18 5.99
CA LEU A 65 16.66 -1.37 5.38
C LEU A 65 17.12 -0.23 6.30
N GLN A 66 16.18 0.44 6.98
CA GLN A 66 16.50 1.52 7.92
C GLN A 66 17.31 1.01 9.11
N ARG A 67 16.91 -0.13 9.69
CA ARG A 67 17.62 -0.74 10.82
C ARG A 67 19.03 -1.17 10.45
N GLN A 68 19.19 -1.87 9.32
CA GLN A 68 20.51 -2.25 8.82
C GLN A 68 21.41 -1.03 8.60
N ALA A 69 20.88 0.06 8.04
CA ALA A 69 21.63 1.29 7.88
C ALA A 69 22.06 1.89 9.23
N ILE A 70 21.19 1.88 10.23
CA ILE A 70 21.50 2.38 11.57
C ILE A 70 22.58 1.51 12.24
N GLU A 71 22.49 0.18 12.13
CA GLU A 71 23.50 -0.77 12.64
C GLU A 71 24.89 -0.51 12.00
N ILE A 72 24.95 -0.30 10.68
CA ILE A 72 26.20 0.05 9.98
C ILE A 72 26.81 1.35 10.50
N ILE A 73 25.98 2.37 10.73
CA ILE A 73 26.46 3.67 11.24
C ILE A 73 27.02 3.50 12.65
N GLU A 74 26.31 2.78 13.51
CA GLU A 74 26.73 2.50 14.89
C GLU A 74 28.08 1.79 14.91
N GLU A 75 28.23 0.71 14.13
CA GLU A 75 29.47 -0.08 14.08
C GLU A 75 30.68 0.71 13.56
N ARG A 76 30.48 1.68 12.67
CA ARG A 76 31.57 2.32 11.93
C ARG A 76 31.97 3.69 12.46
N MET A 77 31.01 4.47 12.94
CA MET A 77 31.28 5.82 13.45
C MET A 77 30.65 6.11 14.81
N GLY A 78 29.66 5.33 15.24
CA GLY A 78 28.84 5.61 16.42
C GLY A 78 27.70 6.58 16.09
N LEU A 79 26.51 6.29 16.63
CA LEU A 79 25.32 7.13 16.50
C LEU A 79 25.49 8.51 17.16
N ASP A 80 26.30 8.60 18.21
CA ASP A 80 26.59 9.84 18.95
C ASP A 80 27.20 10.95 18.08
N ARG A 81 27.83 10.57 16.96
CA ARG A 81 28.39 11.51 15.98
C ARG A 81 27.36 12.06 14.99
N LEU A 82 26.13 11.54 14.99
CA LEU A 82 25.06 12.04 14.14
C LEU A 82 24.54 13.39 14.67
N PRO A 83 24.09 14.29 13.79
CA PRO A 83 23.29 15.45 14.21
C PRO A 83 22.08 14.99 15.03
N ALA A 84 21.72 15.75 16.06
CA ALA A 84 20.65 15.40 17.00
C ALA A 84 19.33 14.91 16.33
N PRO A 85 18.84 15.53 15.23
CA PRO A 85 17.63 15.04 14.55
C PRO A 85 17.76 13.63 13.97
N LEU A 86 18.95 13.25 13.51
CA LEU A 86 19.23 11.93 12.94
C LEU A 86 19.49 10.89 14.04
N TYR A 87 20.17 11.30 15.12
CA TYR A 87 20.34 10.47 16.31
C TYR A 87 18.99 10.08 16.92
N GLU A 88 18.08 11.04 17.08
CA GLU A 88 16.72 10.81 17.58
C GLU A 88 15.96 9.83 16.68
N ALA A 89 15.98 10.05 15.36
CA ALA A 89 15.30 9.17 14.41
C ALA A 89 15.88 7.74 14.42
N ALA A 90 17.21 7.60 14.51
CA ALA A 90 17.88 6.31 14.62
C ALA A 90 17.46 5.57 15.89
N THR A 91 17.50 6.28 17.03
CA THR A 91 17.12 5.74 18.33
C THR A 91 15.66 5.29 18.35
N LEU A 92 14.74 6.12 17.87
CA LEU A 92 13.31 5.79 17.81
C LEU A 92 13.06 4.57 16.92
N ARG A 93 13.68 4.49 15.75
CA ARG A 93 13.51 3.31 14.87
C ARG A 93 14.08 2.03 15.49
N MET A 94 15.21 2.09 16.20
CA MET A 94 15.77 0.91 16.86
C MET A 94 14.94 0.45 18.06
N ASN A 95 14.38 1.40 18.83
CA ASN A 95 13.54 1.09 19.98
C ASN A 95 12.13 0.63 19.57
N HIS A 96 11.65 1.05 18.41
CA HIS A 96 10.31 0.75 17.89
C HIS A 96 10.38 0.16 16.47
N PRO A 97 10.90 -1.08 16.30
CA PRO A 97 11.13 -1.67 14.98
C PRO A 97 9.84 -1.88 14.17
N GLU A 98 8.74 -2.18 14.86
CA GLU A 98 7.42 -2.44 14.26
C GLU A 98 6.59 -1.16 14.05
N ALA A 99 7.03 -0.01 14.58
CA ALA A 99 6.29 1.24 14.45
C ALA A 99 6.25 1.69 12.99
N THR A 100 5.09 2.12 12.54
CA THR A 100 4.90 2.78 11.27
C THR A 100 5.67 4.09 11.22
N LEU A 101 5.93 4.58 10.00
CA LEU A 101 6.55 5.88 9.80
C LEU A 101 5.76 7.03 10.48
N GLN A 102 4.43 6.89 10.56
CA GLN A 102 3.56 7.89 11.19
C GLN A 102 3.73 7.90 12.70
N GLU A 103 3.70 6.73 13.35
CA GLU A 103 3.88 6.60 14.80
C GLU A 103 5.26 7.12 15.23
N LEU A 104 6.32 6.81 14.47
CA LEU A 104 7.65 7.38 14.74
C LEU A 104 7.67 8.90 14.64
N ALA A 105 6.95 9.48 13.67
CA ALA A 105 6.88 10.92 13.51
C ALA A 105 6.15 11.58 14.69
N GLU A 106 5.07 10.96 15.15
CA GLU A 106 4.33 11.39 16.34
C GLU A 106 5.18 11.32 17.61
N MET A 107 5.96 10.25 17.81
CA MET A 107 6.89 10.13 18.94
C MET A 107 7.99 11.21 18.94
N ALA A 108 8.39 11.68 17.76
CA ALA A 108 9.37 12.76 17.60
C ALA A 108 8.72 14.15 17.50
N GLU A 109 7.39 14.26 17.64
CA GLU A 109 6.62 15.50 17.49
C GLU A 109 6.89 16.25 16.16
N ILE A 110 7.07 15.49 15.07
CA ILE A 110 7.30 16.02 13.72
C ILE A 110 6.30 15.47 12.70
N GLY A 111 6.25 16.08 11.52
CA GLY A 111 5.47 15.54 10.40
C GLY A 111 6.08 14.27 9.81
N LYS A 112 5.23 13.39 9.28
CA LYS A 112 5.60 12.14 8.57
C LYS A 112 6.71 12.31 7.53
N SER A 113 6.62 13.38 6.73
CA SER A 113 7.64 13.69 5.71
C SER A 113 8.99 14.01 6.34
N GLY A 114 9.01 14.74 7.46
CA GLY A 114 10.22 15.05 8.22
C GLY A 114 10.91 13.79 8.73
N MET A 115 10.14 12.87 9.32
CA MET A 115 10.68 11.57 9.76
C MET A 115 11.23 10.75 8.58
N ASN A 116 10.51 10.72 7.45
CA ASN A 116 10.96 10.00 6.26
C ASN A 116 12.31 10.51 5.77
N HIS A 117 12.48 11.82 5.65
CA HIS A 117 13.73 12.42 5.20
C HIS A 117 14.90 12.14 6.14
N ARG A 118 14.66 12.10 7.46
CA ARG A 118 15.69 11.73 8.45
C ARG A 118 16.14 10.27 8.24
N LEU A 119 15.19 9.34 8.10
CA LEU A 119 15.50 7.92 7.86
C LEU A 119 16.18 7.68 6.51
N GLU A 120 15.76 8.38 5.44
CA GLU A 120 16.44 8.34 4.14
C GLU A 120 17.86 8.91 4.20
N ARG A 121 18.10 9.92 5.05
CA ARG A 121 19.44 10.46 5.27
C ARG A 121 20.34 9.44 5.98
N LEU A 122 19.84 8.71 6.98
CA LEU A 122 20.56 7.62 7.62
C LEU A 122 20.98 6.54 6.61
N ILE A 123 20.05 6.10 5.75
CA ILE A 123 20.38 5.13 4.68
C ILE A 123 21.50 5.65 3.76
N ARG A 124 21.47 6.93 3.39
CA ARG A 124 22.54 7.53 2.56
C ARG A 124 23.88 7.55 3.28
N ILE A 125 23.91 7.96 4.55
CA ILE A 125 25.15 7.96 5.36
C ILE A 125 25.72 6.55 5.44
N ALA A 126 24.90 5.53 5.73
CA ALA A 126 25.36 4.14 5.77
C ALA A 126 25.97 3.68 4.45
N ARG A 127 25.37 4.05 3.30
CA ARG A 127 25.93 3.76 1.98
C ARG A 127 27.26 4.47 1.74
N GLU A 128 27.38 5.73 2.13
CA GLU A 128 28.62 6.51 2.03
C GLU A 128 29.74 5.85 2.85
N ILE A 129 29.44 5.34 4.05
CA ILE A 129 30.39 4.61 4.92
C ILE A 129 30.82 3.24 4.34
N GLN A 130 29.94 2.58 3.57
CA GLN A 130 30.24 1.29 2.97
C GLN A 130 31.07 1.39 1.68
N HIS A 131 30.94 2.49 0.94
CA HIS A 131 31.58 2.69 -0.36
C HIS A 131 32.78 3.65 -0.31
N GLY A 132 33.02 4.29 0.84
CA GLY A 132 34.25 5.05 1.15
C GLY A 132 35.21 4.22 1.96
#